data_AF-A0A6N6RWB3-F1
#
_entry.id   AF-A0A6N6RWB3-F1
#
_cell.length_a   1.000
_cell.length_b   1.000
_cell.length_c   1.000
_cell.angle_alpha   90.00
_cell.angle_beta   90.00
_cell.angle_gamma   90.00
#
_symmetry.space_group_name_H-M   'P 1'
#
loop_
_entity.id
_entity.type
_entity.pdbx_description
1 polymer ?
#
loop_
_entity_poly.entity_id
_entity_poly.type
_entity_poly.pdbx_seq_one_letter_code
_entity_poly.pdbx_strand_id
1 'polypeptide(L)'
;MHLSDNVNNIKKMDSINILIIDNCQVFSLSLSKMLMLLGFKSIHCAYSYQQAIRMCSKKHYSILFIDYHLEQDLNGSELYDLLKDKGFIESCSRLITISGDNTTQTVLSTLSKGNGEYLCKPVSKAILNNKMVNACQEYKMFSYLYNLKKNSYNLESLKAHTIFLAKSKNINELDQFLFDLFTHDEKDCLLKLCNEPEFVNRRNYILKKLQLEADLNVRRQSELIESAESLCRIYPLFPSAFDFLSRLQTQQSCYEDALFSAHSALELTPSIPHRALNTLKLALTCNNKVYFIKSSHLLANHLPIADPDWCSYIAECFNYYDSYIQNCQSEKEKNNLLIEQQNVARRFEYRLTETQKKQLLILLNFSKCKRLIMDGDIIKAKKITLKSIQPFFDDLHRLNSVILIELLYLLSFFGELWLIERVNFILKTKNHFNIYCKNYLNTLKEDVGIQESILLLSQTIIEFDRVENINLSIDMVNNKLNHYQNILIQFPYSSEIIIGILECYVALSIDNPKKTSSIVSLVQGVPLSKTLMERRDKVLKSLHVHDFFIKEQSAMLGNSTMPKKIIPQEDVSFKIPLIK
;
A
#
# COMPACT_ATOMS: atom_id res chain seq x y z
N MET A 1 -52.37 14.03 -27.25
CA MET A 1 -51.89 13.02 -26.27
C MET A 1 -50.38 13.07 -25.99
N HIS A 2 -49.61 14.02 -26.56
CA HIS A 2 -48.14 14.11 -26.38
C HIS A 2 -47.65 15.24 -25.43
N LEU A 3 -48.55 15.96 -24.76
CA LEU A 3 -48.18 17.03 -23.82
C LEU A 3 -48.21 16.60 -22.34
N SER A 4 -48.95 15.54 -22.00
CA SER A 4 -49.05 15.01 -20.63
C SER A 4 -47.84 14.18 -20.19
N ASP A 5 -47.16 13.51 -21.13
CA ASP A 5 -45.98 12.69 -20.83
C ASP A 5 -44.72 13.54 -20.57
N ASN A 6 -44.64 14.73 -21.18
CA ASN A 6 -43.54 15.67 -20.94
C ASN A 6 -43.65 16.35 -19.57
N VAL A 7 -44.85 16.71 -19.11
CA VAL A 7 -45.04 17.38 -17.80
C VAL A 7 -44.75 16.43 -16.62
N ASN A 8 -45.06 15.13 -16.76
CA ASN A 8 -44.69 14.12 -15.77
C ASN A 8 -43.19 13.79 -15.76
N ASN A 9 -42.50 13.89 -16.90
CA ASN A 9 -41.03 13.77 -16.95
C ASN A 9 -40.33 14.99 -16.34
N ILE A 10 -40.84 16.21 -16.57
CA ILE A 10 -40.26 17.46 -16.04
C ILE A 10 -40.39 17.54 -14.51
N LYS A 11 -41.52 17.13 -13.92
CA LYS A 11 -41.66 17.03 -12.44
C LYS A 11 -40.74 15.96 -11.81
N LYS A 12 -40.26 14.98 -12.59
CA LYS A 12 -39.37 13.89 -12.15
C LYS A 12 -37.87 14.25 -12.21
N MET A 13 -37.52 15.43 -12.73
CA MET A 13 -36.15 15.93 -12.89
C MET A 13 -35.78 16.99 -11.84
N ASP A 14 -36.76 17.58 -11.15
CA ASP A 14 -36.54 18.63 -10.14
C ASP A 14 -35.79 18.14 -8.88
N SER A 15 -35.73 16.83 -8.64
CA SER A 15 -35.01 16.22 -7.51
C SER A 15 -33.58 15.76 -7.82
N ILE A 16 -33.07 15.98 -9.03
CA ILE A 16 -31.74 15.49 -9.45
C ILE A 16 -30.72 16.60 -9.25
N ASN A 17 -29.84 16.41 -8.25
CA ASN A 17 -28.73 17.32 -7.98
C ASN A 17 -27.51 16.89 -8.81
N ILE A 18 -26.98 17.81 -9.62
CA ILE A 18 -25.82 17.57 -10.47
C ILE A 18 -24.63 18.40 -9.97
N LEU A 19 -23.45 17.76 -9.91
CA LEU A 19 -22.17 18.41 -9.67
C LEU A 19 -21.25 18.22 -10.89
N ILE A 20 -20.70 19.31 -11.40
CA ILE A 20 -19.67 19.30 -12.45
C ILE A 20 -18.33 19.65 -11.79
N ILE A 21 -17.32 18.80 -12.00
CA ILE A 21 -15.98 18.95 -11.45
C ILE A 21 -14.99 19.00 -12.61
N ASP A 22 -14.51 20.19 -12.95
CA ASP A 22 -13.56 20.42 -14.04
C ASP A 22 -12.79 21.73 -13.79
N ASN A 23 -11.47 21.73 -13.97
CA ASN A 23 -10.63 22.91 -13.77
C ASN A 23 -10.86 24.00 -14.83
N CYS A 24 -11.44 23.63 -15.98
CA CYS A 24 -11.78 24.52 -17.07
C CYS A 24 -13.16 25.14 -16.84
N GLN A 25 -13.18 26.36 -16.31
CA GLN A 25 -14.41 27.10 -16.04
C GLN A 25 -15.28 27.28 -17.29
N VAL A 26 -14.66 27.52 -18.45
CA VAL A 26 -15.37 27.71 -19.72
C VAL A 26 -16.14 26.45 -20.11
N PHE A 27 -15.51 25.28 -19.99
CA PHE A 27 -16.14 24.00 -20.28
C PHE A 27 -17.25 23.69 -19.28
N SER A 28 -16.99 23.87 -17.97
CA SER A 28 -17.99 23.68 -16.91
C SER A 28 -19.25 24.52 -17.13
N LEU A 29 -19.09 25.80 -17.47
CA LEU A 29 -20.21 26.70 -17.76
C LEU A 29 -20.96 26.30 -19.02
N SER A 30 -20.25 25.86 -20.06
CA SER A 30 -20.86 25.35 -21.30
C SER A 30 -21.71 24.10 -21.02
N LEU A 31 -21.15 23.12 -20.30
CA LEU A 31 -21.85 21.90 -19.92
C LEU A 31 -23.06 22.20 -19.03
N SER A 32 -22.91 23.10 -18.06
CA SER A 32 -24.01 23.56 -17.20
C SER A 32 -25.15 24.17 -18.03
N LYS A 33 -24.84 25.03 -19.01
CA LYS A 33 -25.86 25.56 -19.95
C LYS A 33 -26.54 24.47 -20.75
N MET A 34 -25.81 23.48 -21.25
CA MET A 34 -26.42 22.36 -21.98
C MET A 34 -27.38 21.55 -21.08
N LEU A 35 -27.00 21.30 -19.83
CA LEU A 35 -27.85 20.60 -18.86
C LEU A 35 -29.10 21.43 -18.50
N MET A 36 -28.97 22.75 -18.35
CA MET A 36 -30.13 23.64 -18.16
C MET A 36 -31.10 23.57 -19.34
N LEU A 37 -30.58 23.54 -20.58
CA LEU A 37 -31.40 23.37 -21.78
C LEU A 37 -32.08 22.00 -21.88
N LEU A 38 -31.57 20.99 -21.18
CA LEU A 38 -32.21 19.67 -21.03
C LEU A 38 -33.25 19.65 -19.89
N GLY A 39 -33.42 20.75 -19.15
CA GLY A 39 -34.44 20.90 -18.11
C GLY A 39 -33.94 20.66 -16.68
N PHE A 40 -32.64 20.44 -16.46
CA PHE A 40 -32.07 20.30 -15.11
C PHE A 40 -31.90 21.67 -14.43
N LYS A 41 -32.40 21.80 -13.20
CA LYS A 41 -32.39 23.07 -12.45
C LYS A 41 -31.28 23.16 -11.39
N SER A 42 -30.89 22.04 -10.79
CA SER A 42 -29.94 21.99 -9.66
C SER A 42 -28.55 21.56 -10.12
N ILE A 43 -27.83 22.47 -10.78
CA ILE A 43 -26.47 22.22 -11.31
C ILE A 43 -25.47 23.09 -10.55
N HIS A 44 -24.41 22.47 -10.05
CA HIS A 44 -23.34 23.15 -9.33
C HIS A 44 -22.00 22.83 -10.01
N CYS A 45 -21.05 23.74 -9.92
CA CYS A 45 -19.71 23.56 -10.46
C CYS A 45 -18.66 23.66 -9.34
N ALA A 46 -17.71 22.76 -9.36
CA ALA A 46 -16.48 22.79 -8.58
C ALA A 46 -15.30 22.88 -9.55
N TYR A 47 -14.39 23.83 -9.31
CA TYR A 47 -13.24 24.05 -10.20
C TYR A 47 -11.93 23.47 -9.67
N SER A 48 -12.00 22.74 -8.57
CA SER A 48 -10.88 22.04 -7.96
C SER A 48 -11.39 20.84 -7.16
N TYR A 49 -10.52 19.86 -6.90
CA TYR A 49 -10.91 18.69 -6.12
C TYR A 49 -11.28 19.05 -4.67
N GLN A 50 -10.64 20.06 -4.07
CA GLN A 50 -10.96 20.52 -2.71
C GLN A 50 -12.34 21.16 -2.64
N GLN A 51 -12.75 21.90 -3.69
CA GLN A 51 -14.11 22.44 -3.79
C GLN A 51 -15.13 21.31 -3.89
N ALA A 52 -14.87 20.31 -4.74
CA ALA A 52 -15.74 19.15 -4.88
C ALA A 52 -15.95 18.42 -3.54
N ILE A 53 -14.87 18.14 -2.81
CA ILE A 53 -14.92 17.52 -1.48
C ILE A 53 -15.80 18.33 -0.51
N ARG A 54 -15.61 19.66 -0.46
CA ARG A 54 -16.40 20.55 0.42
C ARG A 54 -17.89 20.61 0.04
N MET A 55 -18.20 20.44 -1.24
CA MET A 55 -19.58 20.47 -1.73
C MET A 55 -20.27 19.13 -1.44
N CYS A 56 -19.63 18.01 -1.75
CA CYS A 56 -20.15 16.68 -1.47
C CYS A 56 -20.31 16.41 0.04
N SER A 57 -19.47 17.01 0.89
CA SER A 57 -19.63 16.87 2.35
C SER A 57 -20.84 17.62 2.92
N LYS A 58 -21.41 18.57 2.18
CA LYS A 58 -22.55 19.40 2.60
C LYS A 58 -23.86 19.04 1.91
N LYS A 59 -23.78 18.48 0.70
CA LYS A 59 -24.93 18.24 -0.16
C LYS A 59 -24.78 16.94 -0.93
N HIS A 60 -25.86 16.18 -1.00
CA HIS A 60 -25.92 14.96 -1.80
C HIS A 60 -26.16 15.27 -3.28
N TYR A 61 -25.39 14.61 -4.13
CA TYR A 61 -25.48 14.70 -5.59
C TYR A 61 -25.89 13.36 -6.19
N SER A 62 -26.89 13.38 -7.05
CA SER A 62 -27.38 12.20 -7.76
C SER A 62 -26.47 11.82 -8.92
N ILE A 63 -25.93 12.82 -9.62
CA ILE A 63 -25.05 12.65 -10.78
C ILE A 63 -23.83 13.57 -10.63
N LEU A 64 -22.64 13.00 -10.81
CA LEU A 64 -21.38 13.72 -10.80
C LEU A 64 -20.75 13.64 -12.20
N PHE A 65 -20.44 14.80 -12.77
CA PHE A 65 -19.54 14.91 -13.90
C PHE A 65 -18.15 15.22 -13.38
N ILE A 66 -17.16 14.38 -13.71
CA ILE A 66 -15.79 14.56 -13.24
C ILE A 66 -14.84 14.52 -14.43
N ASP A 67 -14.06 15.58 -14.63
CA ASP A 67 -12.97 15.56 -15.58
C ASP A 67 -11.92 14.52 -15.15
N TYR A 68 -11.43 13.71 -16.08
CA TYR A 68 -10.38 12.74 -15.75
C TYR A 68 -9.07 13.46 -15.38
N HIS A 69 -8.76 14.57 -16.06
CA HIS A 69 -7.51 15.32 -15.92
C HIS A 69 -7.65 16.58 -15.06
N LEU A 70 -8.00 16.44 -13.78
CA LEU A 70 -8.23 17.58 -12.86
C LEU A 70 -6.98 18.41 -12.56
N GLU A 71 -6.06 17.90 -11.74
CA GLU A 71 -4.85 18.61 -11.28
C GLU A 71 -3.67 17.62 -11.29
N GLN A 72 -2.43 18.11 -11.17
CA GLN A 72 -1.22 17.29 -11.35
C GLN A 72 -1.16 16.06 -10.43
N ASP A 73 -1.71 16.17 -9.21
CA ASP A 73 -1.56 15.13 -8.20
C ASP A 73 -2.72 14.12 -8.23
N LEU A 74 -3.95 14.56 -8.51
CA LEU A 74 -5.17 13.77 -8.35
C LEU A 74 -6.01 13.75 -9.64
N ASN A 75 -6.24 12.55 -10.18
CA ASN A 75 -7.15 12.39 -11.32
C ASN A 75 -8.62 12.25 -10.87
N GLY A 76 -9.55 12.43 -11.81
CA GLY A 76 -10.99 12.37 -11.52
C GLY A 76 -11.46 11.01 -11.02
N SER A 77 -10.77 9.94 -11.43
CA SER A 77 -11.02 8.59 -10.99
C SER A 77 -10.73 8.44 -9.49
N GLU A 78 -9.57 8.88 -9.03
CA GLU A 78 -9.14 8.85 -7.63
C GLU A 78 -10.00 9.77 -6.76
N LEU A 79 -10.44 10.92 -7.28
CA LEU A 79 -11.39 11.78 -6.58
C LEU A 79 -12.71 11.05 -6.31
N TYR A 80 -13.22 10.30 -7.28
CA TYR A 80 -14.45 9.53 -7.10
C TYR A 80 -14.32 8.50 -5.97
N ASP A 81 -13.22 7.73 -5.95
CA ASP A 81 -12.96 6.74 -4.89
C ASP A 81 -12.89 7.43 -3.53
N LEU A 82 -12.14 8.54 -3.43
CA LEU A 82 -12.02 9.32 -2.21
C LEU A 82 -13.38 9.83 -1.70
N LEU A 83 -14.26 10.29 -2.60
CA LEU A 83 -15.60 10.75 -2.23
C LEU A 83 -16.47 9.58 -1.74
N LYS A 84 -16.35 8.41 -2.38
CA LYS A 84 -17.10 7.20 -2.02
C LYS A 84 -16.64 6.65 -0.67
N ASP A 85 -15.34 6.55 -0.45
CA ASP A 85 -14.74 6.01 0.78
C ASP A 85 -15.03 6.89 1.99
N LYS A 86 -15.10 8.21 1.80
CA LYS A 86 -15.52 9.16 2.84
C LYS A 86 -17.04 9.18 3.08
N GLY A 87 -17.82 8.43 2.30
CA GLY A 87 -19.28 8.44 2.38
C GLY A 87 -19.91 9.77 1.95
N PHE A 88 -19.19 10.60 1.20
CA PHE A 88 -19.71 11.89 0.71
C PHE A 88 -20.62 11.73 -0.51
N ILE A 89 -20.58 10.57 -1.16
CA ILE A 89 -21.51 10.20 -2.23
C ILE A 89 -22.18 8.86 -1.90
N GLU A 90 -23.41 8.69 -2.37
CA GLU A 90 -24.17 7.46 -2.14
C GLU A 90 -23.78 6.39 -3.18
N SER A 91 -23.93 5.11 -2.84
CA SER A 91 -23.65 4.01 -3.78
C SER A 91 -24.54 4.05 -5.03
N CYS A 92 -25.72 4.67 -4.95
CA CYS A 92 -26.61 4.88 -6.09
C CYS A 92 -26.24 6.10 -6.94
N SER A 93 -25.40 7.03 -6.46
CA SER A 93 -24.92 8.18 -7.24
C SER A 93 -24.23 7.69 -8.51
N ARG A 94 -24.43 8.43 -9.62
CA ARG A 94 -23.89 8.07 -10.93
C ARG A 94 -22.72 8.97 -11.28
N LEU A 95 -21.68 8.38 -11.83
CA LEU A 95 -20.50 9.07 -12.33
C LEU A 95 -20.61 9.21 -13.85
N ILE A 96 -20.27 10.38 -14.39
CA ILE A 96 -20.03 10.58 -15.81
C ILE A 96 -18.65 11.22 -15.93
N THR A 97 -17.65 10.41 -16.26
CA THR A 97 -16.29 10.89 -16.47
C THR A 97 -16.21 11.57 -17.81
N ILE A 98 -15.61 12.76 -17.81
CA ILE A 98 -15.38 13.54 -19.00
C ILE A 98 -13.88 13.58 -19.26
N SER A 99 -13.43 13.43 -20.51
CA SER A 99 -12.00 13.54 -20.81
C SER A 99 -11.77 13.90 -22.28
N GLY A 100 -10.64 14.52 -22.59
CA GLY A 100 -10.13 14.63 -23.96
C GLY A 100 -9.34 13.39 -24.41
N ASP A 101 -8.93 12.54 -23.46
CA ASP A 101 -8.24 11.28 -23.74
C ASP A 101 -9.28 10.20 -24.11
N ASN A 102 -9.03 9.43 -25.16
CA ASN A 102 -9.88 8.33 -25.62
C ASN A 102 -9.15 6.99 -25.63
N THR A 103 -7.97 6.91 -25.00
CA THR A 103 -7.22 5.67 -24.87
C THR A 103 -8.07 4.61 -24.16
N THR A 104 -7.94 3.37 -24.64
CA THR A 104 -8.63 2.20 -24.07
C THR A 104 -8.37 2.08 -22.58
N GLN A 105 -7.14 2.37 -22.15
CA GLN A 105 -6.70 2.36 -20.77
C GLN A 105 -7.51 3.29 -19.87
N THR A 106 -7.66 4.57 -20.27
CA THR A 106 -8.39 5.59 -19.50
C THR A 106 -9.90 5.30 -19.45
N VAL A 107 -10.45 4.79 -20.55
CA VAL A 107 -11.86 4.41 -20.61
C VAL A 107 -12.14 3.18 -19.73
N LEU A 108 -11.34 2.12 -19.86
CA LEU A 108 -11.54 0.88 -19.10
C LEU A 108 -11.26 1.06 -17.61
N SER A 109 -10.24 1.84 -17.23
CA SER A 109 -9.97 2.16 -15.82
C SER A 109 -11.18 2.83 -15.17
N THR A 110 -11.82 3.77 -15.88
CA THR A 110 -13.01 4.46 -15.41
C THR A 110 -14.22 3.52 -15.32
N LEU A 111 -14.49 2.77 -16.39
CA LEU A 111 -15.64 1.86 -16.45
C LEU A 111 -15.52 0.69 -15.46
N SER A 112 -14.31 0.29 -15.08
CA SER A 112 -14.09 -0.77 -14.09
C SER A 112 -14.67 -0.46 -12.71
N LYS A 113 -14.96 0.81 -12.41
CA LYS A 113 -15.52 1.26 -11.12
C LYS A 113 -17.02 1.03 -10.94
N GLY A 114 -17.70 0.50 -11.97
CA GLY A 114 -19.10 0.08 -11.91
C GLY A 114 -20.11 1.20 -12.19
N ASN A 115 -19.95 2.37 -11.56
CA ASN A 115 -21.03 3.38 -11.48
C ASN A 115 -20.92 4.48 -12.55
N GLY A 116 -20.09 4.29 -13.57
CA GLY A 116 -19.58 5.35 -14.43
C GLY A 116 -19.95 5.22 -15.90
N GLU A 117 -20.32 6.33 -16.53
CA GLU A 117 -20.28 6.49 -17.98
C GLU A 117 -19.07 7.34 -18.40
N TYR A 118 -18.69 7.27 -19.68
CA TYR A 118 -17.60 8.05 -20.25
C TYR A 118 -18.10 8.99 -21.34
N LEU A 119 -17.58 10.23 -21.35
CA LEU A 119 -17.85 11.27 -22.33
C LEU A 119 -16.53 11.85 -22.86
N CYS A 120 -16.32 11.76 -24.18
CA CYS A 120 -15.21 12.43 -24.82
C CYS A 120 -15.52 13.92 -25.05
N LYS A 121 -14.55 14.79 -24.76
CA LYS A 121 -14.58 16.20 -25.13
C LYS A 121 -14.26 16.33 -26.64
N PRO A 122 -14.95 17.19 -27.41
CA PRO A 122 -16.07 18.05 -27.02
C PRO A 122 -17.41 17.30 -26.90
N VAL A 123 -18.23 17.69 -25.92
CA VAL A 123 -19.52 17.04 -25.63
C VAL A 123 -20.61 17.57 -26.57
N SER A 124 -21.28 16.66 -27.30
CA SER A 124 -22.43 17.02 -28.13
C SER A 124 -23.75 16.94 -27.34
N LYS A 125 -24.72 17.80 -27.68
CA LYS A 125 -26.03 17.84 -27.01
C LYS A 125 -26.78 16.51 -27.11
N ALA A 126 -26.70 15.83 -28.26
CA ALA A 126 -27.36 14.55 -28.49
C ALA A 126 -26.78 13.44 -27.61
N ILE A 127 -25.45 13.33 -27.54
CA ILE A 127 -24.77 12.34 -26.70
C ILE A 127 -25.05 12.63 -25.22
N LEU A 128 -24.95 13.89 -24.79
CA LEU A 128 -25.25 14.30 -23.42
C LEU A 128 -26.69 13.94 -23.02
N ASN A 129 -27.67 14.19 -23.90
CA ASN A 129 -29.06 13.84 -23.61
C ASN A 129 -29.23 12.33 -23.36
N ASN A 130 -28.68 11.50 -24.25
CA ASN A 130 -28.76 10.04 -24.11
C ASN A 130 -28.12 9.55 -22.80
N LYS A 131 -26.93 10.07 -22.49
CA LYS A 131 -26.19 9.76 -21.26
C LYS A 131 -26.95 10.19 -20.00
N MET A 132 -27.52 11.39 -20.01
CA MET A 132 -28.34 11.87 -18.90
C MET A 132 -29.60 11.04 -18.69
N VAL A 133 -30.29 10.63 -19.75
CA VAL A 133 -31.47 9.75 -19.64
C VAL A 133 -31.08 8.43 -18.97
N ASN A 134 -30.00 7.80 -19.42
CA ASN A 134 -29.49 6.55 -18.83
C ASN A 134 -29.11 6.74 -17.36
N ALA A 135 -28.27 7.73 -17.04
CA ALA A 135 -27.83 8.00 -15.69
C ALA A 135 -29.01 8.29 -14.74
N CYS A 136 -30.02 9.02 -15.17
CA CYS A 136 -31.21 9.28 -14.36
C CYS A 136 -32.03 8.01 -14.09
N GLN A 137 -32.16 7.13 -15.10
CA GLN A 137 -32.86 5.86 -14.95
C GLN A 137 -32.10 4.90 -14.03
N GLU A 138 -30.79 4.80 -14.20
CA GLU A 138 -29.93 3.97 -13.35
C GLU A 138 -29.88 4.48 -11.91
N TYR A 139 -29.75 5.79 -11.68
CA TYR A 139 -29.80 6.38 -10.34
C TYR A 139 -31.08 5.96 -9.59
N LYS A 140 -32.25 6.09 -10.24
CA LYS A 140 -33.54 5.71 -9.66
C LYS A 140 -33.62 4.21 -9.39
N MET A 141 -33.13 3.40 -10.32
CA MET A 141 -33.10 1.94 -10.20
C MET A 141 -32.22 1.50 -9.03
N PHE A 142 -30.96 1.96 -8.95
CA PHE A 142 -30.06 1.60 -7.87
C PHE A 142 -30.50 2.21 -6.54
N SER A 143 -31.03 3.43 -6.51
CA SER A 143 -31.61 4.02 -5.30
C SER A 143 -32.71 3.11 -4.72
N TYR A 144 -33.58 2.57 -5.57
CA TYR A 144 -34.59 1.59 -5.16
C TYR A 144 -33.96 0.29 -4.65
N LEU A 145 -33.01 -0.31 -5.37
CA LEU A 145 -32.32 -1.54 -4.96
C LEU A 145 -31.58 -1.40 -3.62
N TYR A 146 -30.85 -0.30 -3.43
CA TYR A 146 -30.13 -0.05 -2.17
C TYR A 146 -31.09 0.24 -1.01
N ASN A 147 -32.23 0.91 -1.25
CA ASN A 147 -33.26 1.09 -0.23
C ASN A 147 -33.89 -0.24 0.18
N LEU A 148 -34.19 -1.12 -0.78
CA LEU A 148 -34.64 -2.49 -0.49
C LEU A 148 -33.60 -3.28 0.31
N LYS A 149 -32.32 -3.19 -0.07
CA LYS A 149 -31.22 -3.86 0.64
C LYS A 149 -31.11 -3.41 2.10
N LYS A 150 -31.29 -2.11 2.39
CA LYS A 150 -31.29 -1.57 3.76
C LYS A 150 -32.46 -2.10 4.60
N ASN A 151 -33.63 -2.29 3.99
CA ASN A 151 -34.85 -2.67 4.68
C ASN A 151 -34.93 -4.17 5.08
N SER A 152 -33.85 -4.95 4.91
CA SER A 152 -33.49 -6.26 5.52
C SER A 152 -34.50 -7.42 5.60
N TYR A 153 -35.80 -7.23 5.36
CA TYR A 153 -36.83 -8.25 5.62
C TYR A 153 -37.16 -9.14 4.41
N ASN A 154 -36.59 -8.91 3.23
CA ASN A 154 -36.91 -9.74 2.07
C ASN A 154 -35.77 -9.82 1.03
N LEU A 155 -34.69 -10.51 1.37
CA LEU A 155 -33.57 -10.78 0.45
C LEU A 155 -34.04 -11.50 -0.81
N GLU A 156 -35.00 -12.42 -0.70
CA GLU A 156 -35.58 -13.13 -1.85
C GLU A 156 -36.34 -12.19 -2.79
N SER A 157 -37.13 -11.25 -2.26
CA SER A 157 -37.77 -10.23 -3.10
C SER A 157 -36.75 -9.30 -3.76
N LEU A 158 -35.64 -8.96 -3.07
CA LEU A 158 -34.57 -8.19 -3.66
C LEU A 158 -33.92 -8.96 -4.81
N LYS A 159 -33.55 -10.24 -4.60
CA LYS A 159 -33.00 -11.12 -5.64
C LYS A 159 -33.94 -11.24 -6.84
N ALA A 160 -35.20 -11.58 -6.62
CA ALA A 160 -36.19 -11.74 -7.69
C ALA A 160 -36.35 -10.45 -8.51
N HIS A 161 -36.41 -9.29 -7.85
CA HIS A 161 -36.50 -8.01 -8.53
C HIS A 161 -35.21 -7.66 -9.29
N THR A 162 -34.04 -7.92 -8.72
CA THR A 162 -32.75 -7.71 -9.38
C THR A 162 -32.59 -8.62 -10.60
N ILE A 163 -33.01 -9.90 -10.52
CA ILE A 163 -33.02 -10.84 -11.66
C ILE A 163 -33.93 -10.31 -12.77
N PHE A 164 -35.15 -9.88 -12.42
CA PHE A 164 -36.09 -9.30 -13.39
C PHE A 164 -35.47 -8.11 -14.14
N LEU A 165 -34.81 -7.19 -13.42
CA LEU A 165 -34.11 -6.07 -14.03
C LEU A 165 -32.95 -6.54 -14.91
N ALA A 166 -32.13 -7.49 -14.44
CA ALA A 166 -30.97 -8.00 -15.16
C ALA A 166 -31.35 -8.74 -16.46
N LYS A 167 -32.51 -9.41 -16.51
CA LYS A 167 -33.03 -10.02 -17.76
C LYS A 167 -33.21 -8.97 -18.85
N SER A 168 -33.78 -7.82 -18.51
CA SER A 168 -34.07 -6.75 -19.47
C SER A 168 -32.91 -5.77 -19.74
N LYS A 169 -32.02 -5.56 -18.77
CA LYS A 169 -30.94 -4.56 -18.83
C LYS A 169 -29.57 -5.22 -18.74
N ASN A 170 -28.65 -4.85 -19.63
CA ASN A 170 -27.27 -5.33 -19.64
C ASN A 170 -26.32 -4.28 -19.05
N ILE A 171 -26.30 -4.18 -17.72
CA ILE A 171 -25.51 -3.19 -16.97
C ILE A 171 -24.50 -3.93 -16.10
N ASN A 172 -23.21 -3.64 -16.25
CA ASN A 172 -22.14 -4.33 -15.52
C ASN A 172 -22.32 -4.26 -13.99
N GLU A 173 -22.62 -3.07 -13.43
CA GLU A 173 -22.84 -2.91 -11.99
C GLU A 173 -24.06 -3.70 -11.49
N LEU A 174 -25.09 -3.86 -12.33
CA LEU A 174 -26.28 -4.64 -11.97
C LEU A 174 -25.94 -6.14 -11.88
N ASP A 175 -25.13 -6.64 -12.80
CA ASP A 175 -24.66 -8.03 -12.77
C ASP A 175 -23.81 -8.29 -11.51
N GLN A 176 -22.86 -7.39 -11.20
CA GLN A 176 -22.04 -7.53 -9.99
C GLN A 176 -22.89 -7.43 -8.72
N PHE A 177 -23.82 -6.46 -8.65
CA PHE A 177 -24.76 -6.34 -7.53
C PHE A 177 -25.57 -7.62 -7.36
N LEU A 178 -26.05 -8.22 -8.44
CA LEU A 178 -26.80 -9.47 -8.41
C LEU A 178 -25.94 -10.62 -7.89
N PHE A 179 -24.71 -10.77 -8.39
CA PHE A 179 -23.79 -11.80 -7.93
C PHE A 179 -23.49 -11.69 -6.43
N ASP A 180 -23.39 -10.47 -5.90
CA ASP A 180 -23.16 -10.20 -4.48
C ASP A 180 -24.37 -10.50 -3.58
N LEU A 181 -25.56 -10.71 -4.14
CA LEU A 181 -26.75 -11.11 -3.37
C LEU A 181 -26.77 -12.61 -3.05
N PHE A 182 -26.03 -13.43 -3.79
CA PHE A 182 -25.96 -14.87 -3.56
C PHE A 182 -24.89 -15.19 -2.52
N THR A 183 -25.25 -15.98 -1.52
CA THR A 183 -24.31 -16.43 -0.49
C THR A 183 -23.47 -17.60 -1.00
N HIS A 184 -22.43 -17.99 -0.24
CA HIS A 184 -21.58 -19.12 -0.59
C HIS A 184 -22.35 -20.46 -0.70
N ASP A 185 -23.46 -20.61 0.01
CA ASP A 185 -24.28 -21.84 -0.02
C ASP A 185 -25.21 -21.89 -1.24
N GLU A 186 -25.38 -20.78 -1.95
CA GLU A 186 -26.30 -20.66 -3.10
C GLU A 186 -25.57 -20.70 -4.46
N LYS A 187 -24.32 -21.18 -4.49
CA LYS A 187 -23.50 -21.26 -5.72
C LYS A 187 -24.19 -22.05 -6.83
N ASP A 188 -24.88 -23.14 -6.50
CA ASP A 188 -25.61 -23.96 -7.47
C ASP A 188 -26.81 -23.21 -8.09
N CYS A 189 -27.52 -22.42 -7.29
CA CYS A 189 -28.62 -21.57 -7.77
C CYS A 189 -28.10 -20.50 -8.73
N LEU A 190 -26.98 -19.85 -8.38
CA LEU A 190 -26.36 -18.86 -9.26
C LEU A 190 -25.81 -19.51 -10.55
N LEU A 191 -25.27 -20.72 -10.47
CA LEU A 191 -24.81 -21.46 -11.65
C LEU A 191 -25.98 -21.78 -12.59
N LYS A 192 -27.14 -22.18 -12.06
CA LYS A 192 -28.37 -22.36 -12.85
C LYS A 192 -28.79 -21.06 -13.53
N LEU A 193 -28.77 -19.93 -12.81
CA LEU A 193 -29.09 -18.62 -13.36
C LEU A 193 -28.17 -18.25 -14.53
N CYS A 194 -26.85 -18.46 -14.39
CA CYS A 194 -25.89 -18.18 -15.46
C CYS A 194 -26.12 -19.01 -16.73
N ASN A 195 -26.83 -20.15 -16.63
CA ASN A 195 -27.16 -21.02 -17.76
C ASN A 195 -28.51 -20.69 -18.42
N GLU A 196 -29.29 -19.74 -17.88
CA GLU A 196 -30.52 -19.28 -18.53
C GLU A 196 -30.22 -18.60 -19.88
N PRO A 197 -31.12 -18.73 -20.88
CA PRO A 197 -30.86 -18.24 -22.24
C PRO A 197 -30.65 -16.72 -22.30
N GLU A 198 -31.23 -15.94 -21.37
CA GLU A 198 -31.06 -14.49 -21.29
C GLU A 198 -29.64 -14.07 -20.85
N PHE A 199 -28.90 -14.97 -20.18
CA PHE A 199 -27.61 -14.68 -19.54
C PHE A 199 -26.41 -15.42 -20.15
N VAL A 200 -26.63 -16.61 -20.72
CA VAL A 200 -25.57 -17.54 -21.15
C VAL A 200 -24.52 -16.93 -22.08
N ASN A 201 -24.91 -15.95 -22.93
CA ASN A 201 -24.01 -15.30 -23.89
C ASN A 201 -23.41 -13.97 -23.38
N ARG A 202 -23.70 -13.57 -22.14
CA ARG A 202 -23.20 -12.31 -21.58
C ARG A 202 -21.86 -12.54 -20.90
N ARG A 203 -20.84 -11.75 -21.26
CA ARG A 203 -19.45 -11.87 -20.75
C ARG A 203 -19.34 -12.03 -19.22
N ASN A 204 -20.12 -11.27 -18.45
CA ASN A 204 -20.06 -11.29 -16.98
C ASN A 204 -20.58 -12.62 -16.42
N TYR A 205 -21.65 -13.18 -17.00
CA TYR A 205 -22.23 -14.46 -16.60
C TYR A 205 -21.39 -15.64 -17.09
N ILE A 206 -20.76 -15.54 -18.26
CA ILE A 206 -19.80 -16.55 -18.71
C ILE A 206 -18.62 -16.61 -17.73
N LEU A 207 -18.02 -15.46 -17.37
CA LEU A 207 -16.95 -15.42 -16.38
C LEU A 207 -17.41 -15.96 -15.03
N LYS A 208 -18.58 -15.54 -14.54
CA LYS A 208 -19.10 -15.98 -13.25
C LYS A 208 -19.38 -17.48 -13.23
N LYS A 209 -19.91 -18.03 -14.32
CA LYS A 209 -20.08 -19.48 -14.51
C LYS A 209 -18.75 -20.22 -14.38
N LEU A 210 -17.71 -19.79 -15.10
CA LEU A 210 -16.40 -20.44 -15.03
C LEU A 210 -15.80 -20.34 -13.61
N GLN A 211 -15.98 -19.22 -12.93
CA GLN A 211 -15.55 -19.07 -11.52
C GLN A 211 -16.28 -20.04 -10.59
N LEU A 212 -17.59 -20.22 -10.76
CA LEU A 212 -18.39 -21.15 -9.96
C LEU A 212 -18.03 -22.62 -10.27
N GLU A 213 -17.83 -22.96 -11.54
CA GLU A 213 -17.40 -24.31 -11.95
C GLU A 213 -16.02 -24.67 -11.38
N ALA A 214 -15.10 -23.69 -11.30
CA ALA A 214 -13.80 -23.85 -10.64
C ALA A 214 -13.94 -24.02 -9.12
N ASP A 215 -14.75 -23.18 -8.46
CA ASP A 215 -14.98 -23.24 -7.02
C ASP A 215 -15.65 -24.55 -6.58
N LEU A 216 -16.55 -25.09 -7.40
CA LEU A 216 -17.29 -26.33 -7.14
C LEU A 216 -16.54 -27.58 -7.65
N ASN A 217 -15.36 -27.42 -8.27
CA ASN A 217 -14.58 -28.50 -8.89
C ASN A 217 -15.39 -29.36 -9.90
N VAL A 218 -16.32 -28.73 -10.64
CA VAL A 218 -17.21 -29.43 -11.58
C VAL A 218 -16.47 -29.85 -12.84
N ARG A 219 -15.53 -29.01 -13.31
CA ARG A 219 -14.73 -29.25 -14.51
C ARG A 219 -13.28 -29.50 -14.17
N ARG A 220 -12.58 -30.20 -15.07
CA ARG A 220 -11.13 -30.31 -15.00
C ARG A 220 -10.49 -28.94 -15.23
N GLN A 221 -9.41 -28.67 -14.51
CA GLN A 221 -8.71 -27.39 -14.57
C GLN A 221 -8.21 -27.05 -16.00
N SER A 222 -7.82 -28.04 -16.80
CA SER A 222 -7.40 -27.83 -18.19
C SER A 222 -8.53 -27.29 -19.08
N GLU A 223 -9.72 -27.87 -18.97
CA GLU A 223 -10.91 -27.43 -19.72
C GLU A 223 -11.36 -26.02 -19.29
N LEU A 224 -11.18 -25.69 -18.00
CA LEU A 224 -11.45 -24.35 -17.48
C LEU A 224 -10.48 -23.31 -18.06
N ILE A 225 -9.20 -23.65 -18.20
CA ILE A 225 -8.19 -22.79 -18.82
C ILE A 225 -8.54 -22.57 -20.30
N GLU A 226 -8.82 -23.61 -21.07
CA GLU A 226 -9.23 -23.48 -22.47
C GLU A 226 -10.48 -22.60 -22.64
N SER A 227 -11.47 -22.77 -21.75
CA SER A 227 -12.68 -21.96 -21.75
C SER A 227 -12.40 -20.49 -21.40
N ALA A 228 -11.51 -20.24 -20.44
CA ALA A 228 -11.09 -18.90 -20.04
C ALA A 228 -10.26 -18.22 -21.12
N GLU A 229 -9.37 -18.95 -21.82
CA GLU A 229 -8.64 -18.44 -22.98
C GLU A 229 -9.59 -18.05 -24.11
N SER A 230 -10.58 -18.89 -24.41
CA SER A 230 -11.62 -18.59 -25.38
C SER A 230 -12.38 -17.31 -25.02
N LEU A 231 -12.74 -17.14 -23.74
CA LEU A 231 -13.39 -15.94 -23.24
C LEU A 231 -12.52 -14.68 -23.46
N CYS A 232 -11.22 -14.75 -23.18
CA CYS A 232 -10.28 -13.66 -23.40
C CYS A 232 -10.13 -13.32 -24.89
N ARG A 233 -10.14 -14.32 -25.78
CA ARG A 233 -10.10 -14.12 -27.25
C ARG A 233 -11.37 -13.45 -27.78
N ILE A 234 -12.54 -13.84 -27.28
CA ILE A 234 -13.83 -13.27 -27.67
C ILE A 234 -13.99 -11.84 -27.13
N TYR A 235 -13.55 -11.58 -25.89
CA TYR A 235 -13.67 -10.28 -25.23
C TYR A 235 -12.29 -9.73 -24.78
N PRO A 236 -11.46 -9.22 -25.71
CA PRO A 236 -10.10 -8.75 -25.40
C PRO A 236 -10.06 -7.52 -24.47
N LEU A 237 -11.17 -6.78 -24.35
CA LEU A 237 -11.29 -5.63 -23.44
C LEU A 237 -11.96 -6.01 -22.11
N PHE A 238 -11.75 -7.24 -21.63
CA PHE A 238 -12.33 -7.75 -20.38
C PHE A 238 -11.24 -8.17 -19.37
N PRO A 239 -10.67 -7.19 -18.61
CA PRO A 239 -9.55 -7.45 -17.70
C PRO A 239 -9.83 -8.55 -16.66
N SER A 240 -11.06 -8.64 -16.15
CA SER A 240 -11.45 -9.64 -15.15
C SER A 240 -11.36 -11.08 -15.66
N ALA A 241 -11.49 -11.31 -16.98
CA ALA A 241 -11.28 -12.62 -17.58
C ALA A 241 -9.79 -13.00 -17.57
N PHE A 242 -8.90 -12.06 -17.88
CA PHE A 242 -7.46 -12.25 -17.80
C PHE A 242 -6.99 -12.48 -16.35
N ASP A 243 -7.55 -11.75 -15.37
CA ASP A 243 -7.26 -11.99 -13.94
C ASP A 243 -7.62 -13.43 -13.55
N PHE A 244 -8.79 -13.91 -13.99
CA PHE A 244 -9.24 -15.27 -13.70
C PHE A 244 -8.36 -16.32 -14.40
N LEU A 245 -8.01 -16.12 -15.68
CA LEU A 245 -7.11 -17.00 -16.42
C LEU A 245 -5.73 -17.09 -15.74
N SER A 246 -5.14 -15.95 -15.37
CA SER A 246 -3.86 -15.88 -14.67
C SER A 246 -3.91 -16.66 -13.35
N ARG A 247 -5.01 -16.56 -12.59
CA ARG A 247 -5.21 -17.35 -11.36
C ARG A 247 -5.24 -18.86 -11.63
N LEU A 248 -5.98 -19.31 -12.65
CA LEU A 248 -6.04 -20.73 -13.00
C LEU A 248 -4.68 -21.28 -13.44
N GLN A 249 -3.94 -20.51 -14.25
CA GLN A 249 -2.59 -20.86 -14.73
C GLN A 249 -1.59 -20.92 -13.57
N THR A 250 -1.67 -19.99 -12.61
CA THR A 250 -0.86 -20.00 -11.39
C THR A 250 -1.12 -21.25 -10.56
N GLN A 251 -2.38 -21.68 -10.43
CA GLN A 251 -2.74 -22.93 -9.72
C GLN A 251 -2.18 -24.19 -10.42
N GLN A 252 -1.97 -24.16 -11.73
CA GLN A 252 -1.31 -25.23 -12.49
C GLN A 252 0.23 -25.11 -12.53
N SER A 253 0.82 -24.12 -11.85
CA SER A 253 2.26 -23.82 -11.94
C SER A 253 2.75 -23.41 -13.34
N CYS A 254 1.85 -23.01 -14.24
CA CYS A 254 2.17 -22.42 -15.55
C CYS A 254 2.45 -20.92 -15.39
N TYR A 255 3.56 -20.58 -14.72
CA TYR A 255 3.82 -19.20 -14.30
C TYR A 255 4.11 -18.23 -15.45
N GLU A 256 4.70 -18.70 -16.57
CA GLU A 256 4.97 -17.84 -17.73
C GLU A 256 3.67 -17.40 -18.44
N ASP A 257 2.74 -18.32 -18.63
CA ASP A 257 1.42 -18.01 -19.19
C ASP A 257 0.61 -17.13 -18.22
N ALA A 258 0.68 -17.44 -16.92
CA ALA A 258 0.05 -16.64 -15.88
C ALA A 258 0.56 -15.20 -15.89
N LEU A 259 1.87 -15.00 -16.10
CA LEU A 259 2.50 -13.70 -16.21
C LEU A 259 1.99 -12.93 -17.44
N PHE A 260 1.91 -13.59 -18.60
CA PHE A 260 1.37 -12.97 -19.81
C PHE A 260 -0.08 -12.53 -19.61
N SER A 261 -0.93 -13.39 -19.05
CA SER A 261 -2.32 -13.09 -18.74
C SER A 261 -2.44 -11.92 -17.73
N ALA A 262 -1.66 -11.94 -16.65
CA ALA A 262 -1.65 -10.88 -15.65
C ALA A 262 -1.19 -9.52 -16.24
N HIS A 263 -0.15 -9.54 -17.07
CA HIS A 263 0.32 -8.35 -17.76
C HIS A 263 -0.73 -7.79 -18.73
N SER A 264 -1.42 -8.66 -19.47
CA SER A 264 -2.52 -8.27 -20.37
C SER A 264 -3.63 -7.55 -19.61
N ALA A 265 -4.01 -8.05 -18.42
CA ALA A 265 -4.97 -7.37 -17.55
C ALA A 265 -4.46 -6.00 -17.08
N LEU A 266 -3.18 -5.93 -16.70
CA LEU A 266 -2.52 -4.72 -16.22
C LEU A 266 -2.47 -3.62 -17.29
N GLU A 267 -2.10 -3.95 -18.53
CA GLU A 267 -2.02 -2.97 -19.62
C GLU A 267 -3.38 -2.31 -19.90
N LEU A 268 -4.48 -3.06 -19.78
CA LEU A 268 -5.82 -2.52 -19.95
C LEU A 268 -6.24 -1.58 -18.82
N THR A 269 -5.70 -1.75 -17.61
CA THR A 269 -6.19 -1.08 -16.39
C THR A 269 -5.09 -0.87 -15.33
N PRO A 270 -4.04 -0.10 -15.65
CA PRO A 270 -2.88 0.06 -14.77
C PRO A 270 -3.14 0.93 -13.54
N SER A 271 -4.29 1.60 -13.48
CA SER A 271 -4.74 2.31 -12.28
C SER A 271 -5.14 1.39 -11.12
N ILE A 272 -5.14 0.07 -11.31
CA ILE A 272 -5.47 -0.92 -10.27
C ILE A 272 -4.17 -1.54 -9.74
N PRO A 273 -3.70 -1.15 -8.53
CA PRO A 273 -2.38 -1.52 -8.04
C PRO A 273 -2.19 -3.02 -7.85
N HIS A 274 -3.22 -3.73 -7.40
CA HIS A 274 -3.14 -5.19 -7.16
C HIS A 274 -2.77 -5.96 -8.44
N ARG A 275 -3.24 -5.53 -9.63
CA ARG A 275 -2.84 -6.14 -10.90
C ARG A 275 -1.35 -5.96 -11.14
N ALA A 276 -0.81 -4.78 -10.86
CA ALA A 276 0.62 -4.52 -11.03
C ALA A 276 1.48 -5.32 -10.06
N LEU A 277 1.06 -5.42 -8.80
CA LEU A 277 1.75 -6.19 -7.77
C LEU A 277 1.73 -7.69 -8.08
N ASN A 278 0.60 -8.24 -8.55
CA ASN A 278 0.52 -9.63 -8.99
C ASN A 278 1.45 -9.90 -10.18
N THR A 279 1.47 -9.01 -11.19
CA THR A 279 2.38 -9.14 -12.34
C THR A 279 3.85 -9.03 -11.92
N LEU A 280 4.19 -8.15 -10.96
CA LEU A 280 5.55 -8.06 -10.40
C LEU A 280 5.95 -9.36 -9.69
N LYS A 281 5.05 -9.93 -8.88
CA LYS A 281 5.27 -11.20 -8.19
C LYS A 281 5.51 -12.33 -9.20
N LEU A 282 4.66 -12.46 -10.21
CA LEU A 282 4.80 -13.48 -11.27
C LEU A 282 6.06 -13.26 -12.11
N ALA A 283 6.42 -12.01 -12.41
CA ALA A 283 7.64 -11.69 -13.14
C ALA A 283 8.89 -12.06 -12.34
N LEU A 284 8.86 -11.86 -11.02
CA LEU A 284 9.92 -12.30 -10.11
C LEU A 284 10.03 -13.83 -10.10
N THR A 285 8.91 -14.57 -9.98
CA THR A 285 8.94 -16.04 -9.98
C THR A 285 9.46 -16.63 -11.29
N CYS A 286 9.11 -16.00 -12.43
CA CYS A 286 9.60 -16.40 -13.75
C CYS A 286 10.99 -15.85 -14.10
N ASN A 287 11.62 -15.08 -13.21
CA ASN A 287 12.87 -14.36 -13.47
C ASN A 287 12.84 -13.49 -14.75
N ASN A 288 11.67 -12.90 -15.06
CA ASN A 288 11.44 -12.11 -16.28
C ASN A 288 11.62 -10.60 -16.02
N LYS A 289 12.87 -10.11 -16.20
CA LYS A 289 13.25 -8.70 -15.99
C LYS A 289 12.41 -7.71 -16.79
N VAL A 290 12.05 -8.08 -18.02
CA VAL A 290 11.38 -7.16 -18.95
C VAL A 290 9.98 -6.83 -18.44
N TYR A 291 9.18 -7.85 -18.10
CA TYR A 291 7.86 -7.61 -17.54
C TYR A 291 7.92 -7.04 -16.13
N PHE A 292 8.95 -7.38 -15.34
CA PHE A 292 9.17 -6.80 -14.03
C PHE A 292 9.32 -5.27 -14.09
N ILE A 293 10.27 -4.77 -14.90
CA ILE A 293 10.54 -3.33 -15.05
C ILE A 293 9.35 -2.60 -15.69
N LYS A 294 8.71 -3.20 -16.70
CA LYS A 294 7.51 -2.62 -17.31
C LYS A 294 6.39 -2.45 -16.28
N SER A 295 6.14 -3.47 -15.47
CA SER A 295 5.06 -3.47 -14.49
C SER A 295 5.33 -2.52 -13.33
N SER A 296 6.59 -2.38 -12.89
CA SER A 296 6.96 -1.39 -11.87
C SER A 296 6.80 0.05 -12.38
N HIS A 297 7.12 0.30 -13.65
CA HIS A 297 6.88 1.60 -14.29
C HIS A 297 5.39 1.92 -14.39
N LEU A 298 4.55 0.95 -14.77
CA LEU A 298 3.11 1.13 -14.83
C LEU A 298 2.52 1.43 -13.45
N LEU A 299 2.93 0.69 -12.41
CA LEU A 299 2.54 0.96 -11.02
C LEU A 299 2.92 2.39 -10.61
N ALA A 300 4.14 2.83 -10.91
CA ALA A 300 4.61 4.16 -10.53
C ALA A 300 3.89 5.30 -11.26
N ASN A 301 3.63 5.13 -12.55
CA ASN A 301 2.94 6.15 -13.35
C ASN A 301 1.43 6.23 -13.01
N HIS A 302 0.84 5.16 -12.46
CA HIS A 302 -0.60 5.07 -12.17
C HIS A 302 -0.93 4.87 -10.69
N LEU A 303 0.01 5.19 -9.79
CA LEU A 303 -0.19 5.04 -8.34
C LEU A 303 -1.38 5.90 -7.85
N PRO A 304 -2.40 5.28 -7.22
CA PRO A 304 -3.54 6.02 -6.69
C PRO A 304 -3.14 6.71 -5.37
N ILE A 305 -2.91 8.02 -5.42
CA ILE A 305 -2.37 8.76 -4.27
C ILE A 305 -3.39 9.01 -3.15
N ALA A 306 -4.68 8.93 -3.47
CA ALA A 306 -5.79 9.08 -2.55
C ALA A 306 -6.10 7.80 -1.78
N ASP A 307 -5.64 6.65 -2.28
CA ASP A 307 -5.82 5.36 -1.64
C ASP A 307 -4.99 5.31 -0.34
N PRO A 308 -5.58 4.99 0.84
CA PRO A 308 -4.82 4.86 2.08
C PRO A 308 -3.66 3.85 2.00
N ASP A 309 -3.74 2.88 1.09
CA ASP A 309 -2.79 1.78 0.93
C ASP A 309 -1.66 2.07 -0.07
N TRP A 310 -1.56 3.30 -0.59
CA TRP A 310 -0.49 3.70 -1.53
C TRP A 310 0.91 3.32 -1.02
N CYS A 311 1.13 3.44 0.30
CA CYS A 311 2.40 3.18 0.95
C CYS A 311 2.77 1.70 0.92
N SER A 312 1.79 0.80 1.07
CA SER A 312 2.03 -0.65 0.97
C SER A 312 2.36 -1.07 -0.46
N TYR A 313 1.75 -0.45 -1.48
CA TYR A 313 2.06 -0.79 -2.87
C TYR A 313 3.52 -0.49 -3.23
N ILE A 314 4.04 0.65 -2.76
CA ILE A 314 5.45 1.02 -2.94
C ILE A 314 6.36 0.09 -2.14
N ALA A 315 6.03 -0.17 -0.87
CA ALA A 315 6.80 -1.04 -0.01
C ALA A 315 6.93 -2.45 -0.59
N GLU A 316 5.83 -3.03 -1.06
CA GLU A 316 5.80 -4.34 -1.72
C GLU A 316 6.61 -4.34 -3.02
N CYS A 317 6.48 -3.29 -3.85
CA CYS A 317 7.30 -3.13 -5.04
C CYS A 317 8.81 -3.11 -4.70
N PHE A 318 9.21 -2.34 -3.68
CA PHE A 318 10.61 -2.30 -3.23
C PHE A 318 11.09 -3.64 -2.67
N ASN A 319 10.25 -4.36 -1.92
CA ASN A 319 10.57 -5.70 -1.46
C ASN A 319 10.82 -6.65 -2.65
N TYR A 320 10.00 -6.58 -3.72
CA TYR A 320 10.24 -7.38 -4.92
C TYR A 320 11.55 -7.03 -5.65
N TYR A 321 11.90 -5.73 -5.71
CA TYR A 321 13.22 -5.31 -6.20
C TYR A 321 14.35 -5.89 -5.35
N ASP A 322 14.21 -5.86 -4.02
CA ASP A 322 15.20 -6.40 -3.09
C ASP A 322 15.40 -7.90 -3.30
N SER A 323 14.31 -8.67 -3.46
CA SER A 323 14.38 -10.10 -3.81
C SER A 323 15.13 -10.35 -5.12
N TYR A 324 14.84 -9.54 -6.15
CA TYR A 324 15.47 -9.67 -7.46
C TYR A 324 16.97 -9.39 -7.37
N ILE A 325 17.34 -8.33 -6.65
CA ILE A 325 18.73 -7.93 -6.42
C ILE A 325 19.50 -8.99 -5.64
N GLN A 326 18.90 -9.60 -4.63
CA GLN A 326 19.51 -10.68 -3.83
C GLN A 326 19.83 -11.92 -4.68
N ASN A 327 18.95 -12.25 -5.63
CA ASN A 327 19.10 -13.43 -6.49
C ASN A 327 20.02 -13.19 -7.70
N CYS A 328 20.59 -11.99 -7.86
CA CYS A 328 21.49 -11.67 -8.97
C CYS A 328 22.87 -12.32 -8.80
N GLN A 329 23.33 -13.00 -9.85
CA GLN A 329 24.67 -13.60 -9.89
C GLN A 329 25.74 -12.61 -10.37
N SER A 330 25.36 -11.58 -11.15
CA SER A 330 26.28 -10.60 -11.73
C SER A 330 26.17 -9.24 -11.04
N GLU A 331 27.31 -8.67 -10.70
CA GLU A 331 27.39 -7.34 -10.07
C GLU A 331 26.91 -6.20 -11.00
N LYS A 332 27.09 -6.37 -12.32
CA LYS A 332 26.54 -5.43 -13.32
C LYS A 332 25.01 -5.42 -13.30
N GLU A 333 24.40 -6.59 -13.18
CA GLU A 333 22.94 -6.72 -13.10
C GLU A 333 22.39 -6.16 -11.78
N LYS A 334 23.07 -6.44 -10.67
CA LYS A 334 22.78 -5.83 -9.35
C LYS A 334 22.78 -4.31 -9.46
N ASN A 335 23.80 -3.73 -10.07
CA ASN A 335 23.91 -2.27 -10.25
C ASN A 335 22.81 -1.70 -11.15
N ASN A 336 22.46 -2.38 -12.25
CA ASN A 336 21.36 -1.95 -13.12
C ASN A 336 20.03 -1.93 -12.37
N LEU A 337 19.71 -2.98 -11.60
CA LEU A 337 18.47 -3.04 -10.83
C LEU A 337 18.40 -2.00 -9.72
N LEU A 338 19.54 -1.68 -9.10
CA LEU A 338 19.62 -0.57 -8.13
C LEU A 338 19.32 0.78 -8.78
N ILE A 339 19.82 1.01 -10.00
CA ILE A 339 19.50 2.21 -10.78
C ILE A 339 18.01 2.23 -11.16
N GLU A 340 17.46 1.09 -11.59
CA GLU A 340 16.03 1.00 -11.92
C GLU A 340 15.12 1.22 -10.71
N GLN A 341 15.48 0.71 -9.53
CA GLN A 341 14.73 1.01 -8.30
C GLN A 341 14.71 2.51 -8.00
N GLN A 342 15.83 3.22 -8.20
CA GLN A 342 15.89 4.67 -8.03
C GLN A 342 15.06 5.41 -9.09
N ASN A 343 15.07 4.92 -10.34
CA ASN A 343 14.25 5.49 -11.41
C ASN A 343 12.76 5.32 -11.10
N VAL A 344 12.35 4.16 -10.58
CA VAL A 344 10.98 3.91 -10.12
C VAL A 344 10.60 4.81 -8.94
N ALA A 345 11.49 4.99 -7.96
CA ALA A 345 11.27 5.94 -6.87
C ALA A 345 11.02 7.36 -7.40
N ARG A 346 11.85 7.85 -8.35
CA ARG A 346 11.62 9.15 -9.00
C ARG A 346 10.30 9.22 -9.76
N ARG A 347 9.85 8.12 -10.37
CA ARG A 347 8.53 8.05 -11.01
C ARG A 347 7.39 8.21 -10.01
N PHE A 348 7.48 7.55 -8.85
CA PHE A 348 6.52 7.74 -7.76
C PHE A 348 6.51 9.20 -7.28
N GLU A 349 7.67 9.85 -7.15
CA GLU A 349 7.76 11.25 -6.70
C GLU A 349 6.92 12.21 -7.56
N TYR A 350 6.78 12.00 -8.87
CA TYR A 350 6.01 12.89 -9.74
C TYR A 350 4.51 12.93 -9.42
N ARG A 351 3.98 11.91 -8.72
CA ARG A 351 2.56 11.86 -8.36
C ARG A 351 2.29 12.22 -6.90
N LEU A 352 3.27 11.98 -6.03
CA LEU A 352 3.09 12.11 -4.59
C LEU A 352 3.10 13.58 -4.15
N THR A 353 2.30 13.90 -3.14
CA THR A 353 2.36 15.20 -2.46
C THR A 353 3.70 15.39 -1.73
N GLU A 354 4.08 16.64 -1.41
CA GLU A 354 5.32 16.94 -0.67
C GLU A 354 5.47 16.17 0.65
N THR A 355 4.35 15.90 1.34
CA THR A 355 4.38 15.09 2.58
C THR A 355 4.63 13.61 2.30
N GLN A 356 4.06 13.09 1.22
CA GLN A 356 4.24 11.70 0.80
C GLN A 356 5.63 11.47 0.19
N LYS A 357 6.21 12.45 -0.52
CA LYS A 357 7.60 12.39 -1.03
C LYS A 357 8.61 12.14 0.09
N LYS A 358 8.47 12.80 1.24
CA LYS A 358 9.31 12.55 2.43
C LYS A 358 9.19 11.10 2.92
N GLN A 359 7.98 10.55 2.89
CA GLN A 359 7.68 9.18 3.30
C GLN A 359 8.19 8.13 2.31
N LEU A 360 8.12 8.40 1.01
CA LEU A 360 8.75 7.59 -0.04
C LEU A 360 10.26 7.50 0.15
N LEU A 361 10.92 8.62 0.45
CA LEU A 361 12.37 8.63 0.71
C LEU A 361 12.73 7.76 1.92
N ILE A 362 11.88 7.73 2.96
CA ILE A 362 12.06 6.84 4.11
C ILE A 362 11.98 5.37 3.66
N LEU A 363 10.94 4.98 2.90
CA LEU A 363 10.80 3.62 2.39
C LEU A 363 11.99 3.18 1.52
N LEU A 364 12.45 4.05 0.63
CA LEU A 364 13.62 3.78 -0.21
C LEU A 364 14.88 3.58 0.64
N ASN A 365 15.06 4.39 1.69
CA ASN A 365 16.16 4.22 2.64
C ASN A 365 16.01 2.92 3.44
N PHE A 366 14.81 2.51 3.83
CA PHE A 366 14.58 1.23 4.52
C PHE A 366 14.92 0.04 3.64
N SER A 367 14.50 0.03 2.37
CA SER A 367 14.92 -0.97 1.38
C SER A 367 16.45 -1.02 1.26
N LYS A 368 17.11 0.14 1.15
CA LYS A 368 18.59 0.21 1.17
C LYS A 368 19.20 -0.34 2.47
N CYS A 369 18.59 -0.09 3.62
CA CYS A 369 19.07 -0.60 4.92
C CYS A 369 18.94 -2.12 5.01
N LYS A 370 17.80 -2.68 4.59
CA LYS A 370 17.60 -4.14 4.52
C LYS A 370 18.69 -4.82 3.68
N ARG A 371 19.03 -4.24 2.52
CA ARG A 371 20.14 -4.75 1.70
C ARG A 371 21.51 -4.63 2.37
N LEU A 372 21.82 -3.48 2.99
CA LEU A 372 23.08 -3.30 3.70
C LEU A 372 23.25 -4.28 4.87
N ILE A 373 22.15 -4.62 5.56
CA ILE A 373 22.18 -5.65 6.61
C ILE A 373 22.60 -7.00 6.02
N MET A 374 22.05 -7.38 4.86
CA MET A 374 22.44 -8.63 4.18
C MET A 374 23.88 -8.61 3.66
N ASP A 375 24.34 -7.47 3.14
CA ASP A 375 25.72 -7.29 2.69
C ASP A 375 26.72 -7.22 3.88
N GLY A 376 26.23 -7.19 5.13
CA GLY A 376 27.04 -7.16 6.37
C GLY A 376 27.38 -5.76 6.92
N ASP A 377 26.98 -4.69 6.21
CA ASP A 377 27.24 -3.28 6.53
C ASP A 377 26.24 -2.71 7.57
N ILE A 378 26.10 -3.39 8.70
CA ILE A 378 25.02 -3.16 9.66
C ILE A 378 25.08 -1.76 10.32
N ILE A 379 26.28 -1.27 10.65
CA ILE A 379 26.46 0.06 11.26
C ILE A 379 25.95 1.17 10.33
N LYS A 380 26.20 1.02 9.03
CA LYS A 380 25.76 1.97 8.01
C LYS A 380 24.24 1.89 7.84
N ALA A 381 23.67 0.69 7.83
CA ALA A 381 22.22 0.48 7.80
C ALA A 381 21.52 1.17 8.99
N LYS A 382 22.04 0.98 10.21
CA LYS A 382 21.53 1.63 11.41
C LYS A 382 21.57 3.16 11.31
N LYS A 383 22.71 3.72 10.90
CA LYS A 383 22.88 5.18 10.74
C LYS A 383 21.90 5.75 9.72
N ILE A 384 21.68 5.08 8.59
CA ILE A 384 20.72 5.53 7.57
C ILE A 384 19.28 5.44 8.10
N THR A 385 18.92 4.34 8.76
CA THR A 385 17.58 4.14 9.34
C THR A 385 17.25 5.27 10.31
N LEU A 386 18.10 5.51 11.31
CA LEU A 386 17.84 6.51 12.34
C LEU A 386 17.91 7.94 11.80
N LYS A 387 18.82 8.24 10.85
CA LYS A 387 18.85 9.56 10.18
C LYS A 387 17.59 9.83 9.34
N SER A 388 17.04 8.81 8.68
CA SER A 388 15.84 8.98 7.87
C SER A 388 14.59 9.32 8.71
N ILE A 389 14.54 8.81 9.95
CA ILE A 389 13.41 9.03 10.87
C ILE A 389 13.65 10.18 11.86
N GLN A 390 14.89 10.65 12.02
CA GLN A 390 15.25 11.74 12.93
C GLN A 390 14.30 12.96 12.89
N PRO A 391 13.85 13.46 11.71
CA PRO A 391 12.93 14.61 11.65
C PRO A 391 11.55 14.34 12.27
N PHE A 392 11.20 13.06 12.49
CA PHE A 392 9.90 12.61 12.95
C PHE A 392 9.93 12.04 14.37
N PHE A 393 11.05 12.06 15.10
CA PHE A 393 11.12 11.48 16.45
C PHE A 393 10.01 12.01 17.38
N ASP A 394 9.68 13.29 17.28
CA ASP A 394 8.62 13.90 18.11
C ASP A 394 7.22 13.85 17.45
N ASP A 395 7.17 13.62 16.14
CA ASP A 395 5.94 13.66 15.31
C ASP A 395 5.67 12.32 14.60
N LEU A 396 6.05 11.19 15.20
CA LEU A 396 5.91 9.84 14.61
C LEU A 396 4.46 9.50 14.20
N HIS A 397 3.46 10.12 14.82
CA HIS A 397 2.04 9.94 14.49
C HIS A 397 1.69 10.36 13.05
N ARG A 398 2.50 11.26 12.46
CA ARG A 398 2.35 11.72 11.06
C ARG A 398 2.80 10.69 10.02
N LEU A 399 3.57 9.69 10.43
CA LEU A 399 4.03 8.63 9.51
C LEU A 399 2.89 7.66 9.20
N ASN A 400 2.92 7.12 7.98
CA ASN A 400 2.04 6.03 7.57
C ASN A 400 2.33 4.77 8.41
N SER A 401 1.28 4.01 8.71
CA SER A 401 1.38 2.74 9.46
C SER A 401 2.36 1.75 8.85
N VAL A 402 2.48 1.70 7.51
CA VAL A 402 3.44 0.86 6.78
C VAL A 402 4.88 1.22 7.16
N ILE A 403 5.22 2.51 7.18
CA ILE A 403 6.54 2.99 7.57
C ILE A 403 6.84 2.66 9.03
N LEU A 404 5.87 2.86 9.92
CA LEU A 404 6.04 2.55 11.35
C LEU A 404 6.32 1.06 11.58
N ILE A 405 5.67 0.18 10.83
CA ILE A 405 5.85 -1.27 10.95
C ILE A 405 7.19 -1.72 10.36
N GLU A 406 7.60 -1.18 9.21
CA GLU A 406 8.94 -1.44 8.66
C GLU A 406 10.05 -0.90 9.57
N LEU A 407 9.84 0.26 10.16
CA LEU A 407 10.72 0.82 11.16
C LEU A 407 10.80 -0.10 12.37
N LEU A 408 9.66 -0.57 12.90
CA LEU A 408 9.62 -1.47 14.04
C LEU A 408 10.46 -2.74 13.79
N TYR A 409 10.39 -3.31 12.60
CA TYR A 409 11.23 -4.45 12.19
C TYR A 409 12.72 -4.11 12.23
N LEU A 410 13.13 -2.99 11.62
CA LEU A 410 14.54 -2.58 11.62
C LEU A 410 15.04 -2.25 13.03
N LEU A 411 14.24 -1.59 13.86
CA LEU A 411 14.61 -1.26 15.24
C LEU A 411 14.73 -2.51 16.10
N SER A 412 13.84 -3.49 15.89
CA SER A 412 13.91 -4.80 16.54
C SER A 412 15.21 -5.51 16.21
N PHE A 413 15.66 -5.45 14.95
CA PHE A 413 16.99 -5.96 14.55
C PHE A 413 18.14 -5.22 15.26
N PHE A 414 18.08 -3.89 15.37
CA PHE A 414 19.16 -3.10 15.99
C PHE A 414 19.15 -3.12 17.52
N GLY A 415 18.02 -3.44 18.16
CA GLY A 415 17.83 -3.33 19.61
C GLY A 415 17.69 -1.89 20.11
N GLU A 416 17.02 -1.02 19.36
CA GLU A 416 16.78 0.40 19.73
C GLU A 416 15.48 0.53 20.54
N LEU A 417 15.51 0.10 21.81
CA LEU A 417 14.34 -0.02 22.68
C LEU A 417 13.59 1.31 22.85
N TRP A 418 14.32 2.40 23.11
CA TRP A 418 13.75 3.74 23.33
C TRP A 418 12.82 4.21 22.19
N LEU A 419 13.08 3.78 20.95
CA LEU A 419 12.25 4.14 19.79
C LEU A 419 11.18 3.08 19.51
N ILE A 420 11.47 1.79 19.76
CA ILE A 420 10.49 0.69 19.67
C ILE A 420 9.27 1.00 20.53
N GLU A 421 9.46 1.42 21.78
CA GLU A 421 8.37 1.73 22.70
C GLU A 421 7.47 2.86 22.18
N ARG A 422 8.08 3.94 21.65
CA ARG A 422 7.36 5.07 21.07
C ARG A 422 6.57 4.66 19.82
N VAL A 423 7.18 3.87 18.94
CA VAL A 423 6.51 3.36 17.73
C VAL A 423 5.34 2.45 18.10
N ASN A 424 5.52 1.54 19.06
CA ASN A 424 4.47 0.65 19.54
C ASN A 424 3.31 1.41 20.19
N PHE A 425 3.59 2.45 20.98
CA PHE A 425 2.55 3.31 21.54
C PHE A 425 1.69 3.95 20.44
N ILE A 426 2.32 4.45 19.38
CA ILE A 426 1.61 5.08 18.27
C ILE A 426 0.83 4.06 17.43
N LEU A 427 1.41 2.89 17.18
CA LEU A 427 0.71 1.81 16.47
C LEU A 427 -0.59 1.40 17.20
N LYS A 428 -0.59 1.37 18.54
CA LYS A 428 -1.82 1.12 19.32
C LYS A 428 -2.92 2.16 19.13
N THR A 429 -2.58 3.39 18.71
CA THR A 429 -3.56 4.46 18.44
C THR A 429 -4.12 4.43 17.01
N LYS A 430 -3.59 3.58 16.11
CA LYS A 430 -4.04 3.48 14.72
C LYS A 430 -5.17 2.45 14.62
N ASN A 431 -6.29 2.86 14.02
CA ASN A 431 -7.50 2.04 13.96
C ASN A 431 -7.56 1.08 12.76
N HIS A 432 -6.74 1.30 11.74
CA HIS A 432 -6.79 0.54 10.50
C HIS A 432 -5.39 0.07 10.06
N PHE A 433 -5.27 -1.25 9.86
CA PHE A 433 -4.11 -1.90 9.30
C PHE A 433 -4.55 -2.71 8.08
N ASN A 434 -3.93 -2.44 6.95
CA ASN A 434 -4.14 -3.21 5.74
C ASN A 434 -3.50 -4.60 5.82
N ILE A 435 -3.70 -5.42 4.79
CA ILE A 435 -3.21 -6.81 4.76
C ILE A 435 -1.68 -6.86 4.87
N TYR A 436 -0.97 -5.95 4.17
CA TYR A 436 0.48 -5.85 4.25
C TYR A 436 0.96 -5.66 5.70
N CYS A 437 0.40 -4.67 6.40
CA CYS A 437 0.71 -4.38 7.80
C CYS A 437 0.43 -5.57 8.72
N LYS A 438 -0.72 -6.24 8.55
CA LYS A 438 -1.10 -7.41 9.35
C LYS A 438 -0.14 -8.58 9.14
N ASN A 439 0.22 -8.86 7.89
CA ASN A 439 1.16 -9.92 7.56
C ASN A 439 2.52 -9.66 8.20
N TYR A 440 3.05 -8.44 8.09
CA TYR A 440 4.34 -8.06 8.67
C TYR A 440 4.34 -8.14 10.20
N LEU A 441 3.27 -7.66 10.84
CA LEU A 441 3.10 -7.78 12.29
C LEU A 441 2.98 -9.23 12.74
N ASN A 442 2.32 -10.08 11.97
CA ASN A 442 2.26 -11.52 12.26
C ASN A 442 3.64 -12.17 12.14
N THR A 443 4.43 -11.81 11.11
CA THR A 443 5.82 -12.30 11.00
C THR A 443 6.66 -11.90 12.21
N LEU A 444 6.55 -10.64 12.67
CA LEU A 444 7.21 -10.19 13.90
C LEU A 444 6.67 -10.88 15.16
N LYS A 445 5.39 -11.27 15.16
CA LYS A 445 4.76 -11.97 16.29
C LYS A 445 5.18 -13.43 16.39
N GLU A 446 5.39 -14.08 15.25
CA GLU A 446 5.81 -15.48 15.16
C GLU A 446 7.30 -15.68 15.44
N ASP A 447 8.10 -14.60 15.38
CA ASP A 447 9.52 -14.64 15.71
C ASP A 447 9.76 -14.57 17.23
N VAL A 448 9.62 -15.73 17.88
CA VAL A 448 9.77 -15.90 19.34
C VAL A 448 11.16 -15.45 19.81
N GLY A 449 12.21 -15.69 19.01
CA GLY A 449 13.59 -15.34 19.37
C GLY A 449 13.81 -13.83 19.46
N ILE A 450 13.25 -13.06 18.52
CA ILE A 450 13.31 -11.58 18.57
C ILE A 450 12.52 -11.05 19.78
N GLN A 451 11.38 -11.66 20.13
CA GLN A 451 10.59 -11.20 21.28
C GLN A 451 11.27 -11.45 22.62
N GLU A 452 11.79 -12.66 22.83
CA GLU A 452 12.50 -13.02 24.05
C GLU A 452 13.73 -12.15 24.24
N SER A 453 14.49 -11.90 23.16
CA SER A 453 15.67 -11.05 23.21
C SER A 453 15.29 -9.58 23.50
N ILE A 454 14.26 -9.01 22.86
CA ILE A 454 13.79 -7.64 23.18
C ILE A 454 13.27 -7.55 24.63
N LEU A 455 12.60 -8.59 25.13
CA LEU A 455 12.14 -8.64 26.52
C LEU A 455 13.33 -8.61 27.48
N LEU A 456 14.36 -9.44 27.23
CA LEU A 456 15.59 -9.46 28.02
C LEU A 456 16.29 -8.09 28.00
N LEU A 457 16.41 -7.48 26.81
CA LEU A 457 16.94 -6.13 26.62
C LEU A 457 16.18 -5.11 27.50
N SER A 458 14.84 -5.14 27.46
CA SER A 458 14.00 -4.22 28.22
C SER A 458 14.19 -4.39 29.74
N GLN A 459 14.25 -5.63 30.24
CA GLN A 459 14.42 -5.92 31.66
C GLN A 459 15.75 -5.36 32.17
N THR A 460 16.82 -5.59 31.43
CA THR A 460 18.16 -5.11 31.83
C THR A 460 18.29 -3.59 31.75
N ILE A 461 17.71 -2.94 30.75
CA ILE A 461 17.69 -1.47 30.70
C ILE A 461 16.90 -0.90 31.88
N ILE A 462 15.70 -1.43 32.16
CA ILE A 462 14.85 -0.96 33.27
C ILE A 462 15.53 -1.16 34.63
N GLU A 463 16.18 -2.30 34.85
CA GLU A 463 16.90 -2.60 36.09
C GLU A 463 18.01 -1.58 36.35
N PHE A 464 18.77 -1.21 35.31
CA PHE A 464 19.97 -0.41 35.45
C PHE A 464 19.82 1.09 35.18
N ASP A 465 18.74 1.55 34.53
CA ASP A 465 18.39 2.98 34.41
C ASP A 465 17.62 3.49 35.64
N ARG A 466 16.95 2.62 36.43
CA ARG A 466 16.35 2.99 37.72
C ARG A 466 17.37 3.32 38.82
N VAL A 467 18.59 2.83 38.67
CA VAL A 467 19.70 3.14 39.57
C VAL A 467 20.32 4.45 39.11
N GLU A 468 19.65 5.57 39.40
CA GLU A 468 20.23 6.90 39.18
C GLU A 468 21.58 7.00 39.90
N ASN A 469 22.58 7.52 39.18
CA ASN A 469 24.01 7.61 39.50
C ASN A 469 24.33 8.34 40.82
N ILE A 470 24.01 7.74 41.97
CA ILE A 470 24.45 8.23 43.28
C ILE A 470 25.04 7.02 44.05
N ASN A 471 26.37 6.94 44.04
CA ASN A 471 27.22 6.01 44.81
C ASN A 471 27.01 4.50 44.56
N LEU A 472 27.16 4.07 43.30
CA LEU A 472 27.32 2.65 43.00
C LEU A 472 28.67 2.13 43.50
N SER A 473 28.67 1.02 44.23
CA SER A 473 29.89 0.31 44.60
C SER A 473 30.56 -0.31 43.37
N ILE A 474 31.89 -0.48 43.40
CA ILE A 474 32.67 -1.06 42.30
C ILE A 474 32.10 -2.43 41.86
N ASP A 475 31.64 -3.24 42.82
CA ASP A 475 31.04 -4.55 42.55
C ASP A 475 29.71 -4.46 41.80
N MET A 476 28.87 -3.45 42.11
CA MET A 476 27.63 -3.22 41.37
C MET A 476 27.90 -2.75 39.94
N VAL A 477 28.94 -1.94 39.71
CA VAL A 477 29.33 -1.52 38.36
C VAL A 477 29.90 -2.68 37.56
N ASN A 478 30.68 -3.58 38.18
CA ASN A 478 31.17 -4.80 37.54
C ASN A 478 30.02 -5.76 37.17
N ASN A 479 29.03 -5.94 38.06
CA ASN A 479 27.84 -6.73 37.75
C ASN A 479 27.04 -6.11 36.59
N LYS A 480 26.82 -4.79 36.60
CA LYS A 480 26.17 -4.05 35.50
C LYS A 480 26.91 -4.24 34.18
N LEU A 481 28.25 -4.16 34.18
CA LEU A 481 29.09 -4.39 33.01
C LEU A 481 28.93 -5.83 32.47
N ASN A 482 28.96 -6.84 33.35
CA ASN A 482 28.78 -8.25 32.95
C ASN A 482 27.41 -8.48 32.30
N HIS A 483 26.34 -7.92 32.88
CA HIS A 483 25.00 -8.02 32.30
C HIS A 483 24.92 -7.36 30.92
N TYR A 484 25.47 -6.15 30.75
CA TYR A 484 25.51 -5.51 29.44
C TYR A 484 26.35 -6.29 28.42
N GLN A 485 27.49 -6.86 28.82
CA GLN A 485 28.32 -7.68 27.92
C GLN A 485 27.61 -8.95 27.47
N ASN A 486 26.81 -9.58 28.34
CA ASN A 486 26.01 -10.75 27.97
C ASN A 486 24.94 -10.40 26.92
N ILE A 487 24.26 -9.26 27.05
CA ILE A 487 23.22 -8.84 26.10
C ILE A 487 23.82 -8.27 24.82
N LEU A 488 25.02 -7.67 24.88
CA LEU A 488 25.73 -7.19 23.70
C LEU A 488 25.94 -8.32 22.66
N ILE A 489 26.02 -9.58 23.09
CA ILE A 489 26.10 -10.73 22.18
C ILE A 489 24.83 -10.85 21.33
N GLN A 490 23.66 -10.61 21.93
CA GLN A 490 22.36 -10.69 21.26
C GLN A 490 22.01 -9.40 20.51
N PHE A 491 22.36 -8.23 21.07
CA PHE A 491 22.17 -6.91 20.46
C PHE A 491 23.49 -6.13 20.35
N PRO A 492 24.38 -6.52 19.44
CA PRO A 492 25.69 -5.89 19.27
C PRO A 492 25.60 -4.45 18.78
N TYR A 493 24.42 -4.03 18.31
CA TYR A 493 24.19 -2.71 17.73
C TYR A 493 23.27 -1.83 18.57
N SER A 494 22.84 -2.21 19.77
CA SER A 494 21.94 -1.37 20.58
C SER A 494 22.68 -0.14 21.13
N SER A 495 22.19 1.08 20.82
CA SER A 495 22.81 2.31 21.35
C SER A 495 22.79 2.37 22.86
N GLU A 496 21.71 1.91 23.49
CA GLU A 496 21.50 1.98 24.94
C GLU A 496 22.50 1.11 25.69
N ILE A 497 22.68 -0.15 25.25
CA ILE A 497 23.70 -1.04 25.82
C ILE A 497 25.09 -0.45 25.62
N ILE A 498 25.40 0.00 24.41
CA ILE A 498 26.75 0.47 24.10
C ILE A 498 27.11 1.70 24.94
N ILE A 499 26.19 2.65 25.09
CA ILE A 499 26.38 3.81 25.96
C ILE A 499 26.56 3.32 27.41
N GLY A 500 25.73 2.39 27.90
CA GLY A 500 25.85 1.83 29.24
C GLY A 500 27.19 1.13 29.52
N ILE A 501 27.75 0.41 28.54
CA ILE A 501 29.08 -0.20 28.64
C ILE A 501 30.16 0.88 28.74
N LEU A 502 30.08 1.92 27.89
CA LEU A 502 31.05 3.01 27.93
C LEU A 502 30.97 3.80 29.24
N GLU A 503 29.78 4.00 29.80
CA GLU A 503 29.58 4.57 31.14
C GLU A 503 30.28 3.73 32.22
N CYS A 504 30.15 2.40 32.16
CA CYS A 504 30.82 1.49 33.10
C CYS A 504 32.34 1.52 32.94
N TYR A 505 32.86 1.59 31.71
CA TYR A 505 34.29 1.71 31.45
C TYR A 505 34.88 2.99 32.03
N VAL A 506 34.18 4.12 31.88
CA VAL A 506 34.60 5.39 32.50
C VAL A 506 34.55 5.28 34.02
N ALA A 507 33.48 4.71 34.59
CA ALA A 507 33.34 4.57 36.04
C ALA A 507 34.41 3.66 36.67
N LEU A 508 34.80 2.59 35.97
CA LEU A 508 35.82 1.63 36.42
C LEU A 508 37.25 2.02 36.00
N SER A 509 37.42 3.13 35.26
CA SER A 509 38.72 3.53 34.68
C SER A 509 39.40 2.42 33.87
N ILE A 510 38.62 1.66 33.09
CA ILE A 510 39.13 0.53 32.30
C ILE A 510 39.81 1.05 31.03
N ASP A 511 41.15 0.93 30.99
CA ASP A 511 41.95 1.32 29.83
C ASP A 511 42.11 0.18 28.81
N ASN A 512 41.29 0.21 27.75
CA ASN A 512 41.50 -0.63 26.56
C ASN A 512 41.19 0.15 25.26
N PRO A 513 42.14 0.95 24.73
CA PRO A 513 41.90 1.90 23.64
C PRO A 513 41.40 1.25 22.35
N LYS A 514 41.78 -0.01 22.08
CA LYS A 514 41.33 -0.75 20.88
C LYS A 514 39.87 -1.21 21.00
N LYS A 515 39.45 -1.65 22.19
CA LYS A 515 38.04 -2.03 22.43
C LYS A 515 37.14 -0.82 22.58
N THR A 516 37.60 0.25 23.24
CA THR A 516 36.81 1.48 23.38
C THR A 516 36.62 2.18 22.04
N SER A 517 37.66 2.31 21.20
CA SER A 517 37.53 2.95 19.87
C SER A 517 36.56 2.22 18.94
N SER A 518 36.56 0.88 18.94
CA SER A 518 35.61 0.10 18.13
C SER A 518 34.16 0.29 18.62
N ILE A 519 33.94 0.26 19.93
CA ILE A 519 32.63 0.47 20.55
C ILE A 519 32.12 1.91 20.33
N VAL A 520 32.99 2.92 20.44
CA VAL A 520 32.66 4.32 20.17
C VAL A 520 32.17 4.52 18.74
N SER A 521 32.78 3.84 17.76
CA SER A 521 32.40 3.96 16.35
C SER A 521 30.95 3.56 16.05
N LEU A 522 30.37 2.71 16.90
CA LEU A 522 28.99 2.21 16.78
C LEU A 522 27.94 3.26 17.15
N VAL A 523 28.27 4.21 18.03
CA VAL A 523 27.33 5.25 18.52
C VAL A 523 27.69 6.64 17.98
N GLN A 524 28.91 6.82 17.49
CA GLN A 524 29.36 8.09 16.91
C GLN A 524 28.53 8.48 15.68
N GLY A 525 27.91 9.67 15.74
CA GLY A 525 27.11 10.23 14.67
C GLY A 525 25.76 9.55 14.44
N VAL A 526 25.30 8.73 15.38
CA VAL A 526 23.95 8.15 15.40
C VAL A 526 22.99 9.16 16.04
N PRO A 527 21.87 9.53 15.37
CA PRO A 527 20.86 10.37 16.00
C PRO A 527 20.03 9.54 16.99
N LEU A 528 19.92 10.02 18.23
CA LEU A 528 19.24 9.36 19.34
C LEU A 528 18.26 10.33 20.03
N SER A 529 17.56 9.86 21.06
CA SER A 529 16.79 10.73 21.95
C SER A 529 17.69 11.78 22.61
N LYS A 530 17.11 12.91 23.05
CA LYS A 530 17.86 13.99 23.72
C LYS A 530 18.64 13.46 24.94
N THR A 531 18.00 12.62 25.77
CA THR A 531 18.61 12.01 26.95
C THR A 531 19.79 11.10 26.61
N LEU A 532 19.66 10.25 25.59
CA LEU A 532 20.74 9.36 25.16
C LEU A 532 21.89 10.12 24.48
N MET A 533 21.59 11.19 23.74
CA MET A 533 22.63 12.06 23.19
C MET A 533 23.44 12.74 24.30
N GLU A 534 22.78 13.26 25.34
CA GLU A 534 23.47 13.84 26.49
C GLU A 534 24.35 12.82 27.23
N ARG A 535 23.84 11.60 27.46
CA ARG A 535 24.61 10.49 28.05
C ARG A 535 25.85 10.16 27.20
N ARG A 536 25.65 9.92 25.90
CA ARG A 536 26.73 9.65 24.95
C ARG A 536 27.79 10.76 24.96
N ASP A 537 27.37 12.01 24.85
CA ASP A 537 28.31 13.13 24.72
C ASP A 537 29.09 13.38 26.02
N LYS A 538 28.49 13.13 27.19
CA LYS A 538 29.21 13.12 28.48
C LYS A 538 30.30 12.06 28.51
N VAL A 539 29.97 10.83 28.13
CA VAL A 539 30.88 9.67 28.16
C VAL A 539 32.02 9.82 27.15
N LEU A 540 31.73 10.31 25.95
CA LEU A 540 32.75 10.59 24.94
C LEU A 540 33.70 11.69 25.39
N LYS A 541 33.19 12.74 26.05
CA LYS A 541 34.05 13.78 26.63
C LYS A 541 34.97 13.22 27.71
N SER A 542 34.49 12.39 28.64
CA SER A 542 35.34 11.79 29.66
C SER A 542 36.41 10.87 29.07
N LEU A 543 36.08 10.09 28.05
CA LEU A 543 37.06 9.22 27.37
C LEU A 543 38.15 10.04 26.64
N HIS A 544 37.79 11.15 25.99
CA HIS A 544 38.76 12.05 25.36
C HIS A 544 39.63 12.85 26.34
N VAL A 545 39.13 13.13 27.55
CA VAL A 545 39.95 13.77 28.62
C VAL A 545 41.03 12.81 29.13
N HIS A 546 40.78 11.48 29.10
CA HIS A 546 41.75 10.46 29.51
C HIS A 546 42.84 10.15 28.47
N ASP A 547 42.76 10.63 27.22
CA ASP A 547 43.81 10.44 26.20
C ASP A 547 45.18 11.02 26.62
N PHE A 548 45.22 11.98 27.55
CA PHE A 548 46.47 12.57 28.08
C PHE A 548 47.14 11.76 29.20
N PHE A 549 46.49 10.73 29.74
CA PHE A 549 47.08 9.86 30.78
C PHE A 549 47.79 8.61 30.18
N ILE A 550 47.57 8.34 28.89
CA ILE A 550 47.95 7.09 28.21
C ILE A 550 49.44 7.02 27.79
N LYS A 551 50.19 8.13 27.84
CA LYS A 551 51.60 8.15 27.37
C LYS A 551 52.61 7.41 28.25
N GLU A 552 52.28 7.04 29.49
CA GLU A 552 53.27 6.44 30.41
C GLU A 552 53.27 4.91 30.49
N GLN A 553 52.22 4.20 30.04
CA GLN A 553 52.13 2.74 30.24
C GLN A 553 52.10 1.89 28.96
N SER A 554 52.08 2.50 27.77
CA SER A 554 52.14 1.78 26.48
C SER A 554 53.50 1.13 26.15
N ALA A 555 54.43 1.07 27.11
CA ALA A 555 55.75 0.45 26.95
C ALA A 555 55.78 -1.05 27.33
N MET A 556 54.72 -1.59 27.93
CA MET A 556 54.68 -2.99 28.37
C MET A 556 53.44 -3.69 27.82
N LEU A 557 53.67 -4.82 27.14
CA LEU A 557 52.71 -5.83 26.65
C LEU A 557 52.11 -5.58 25.26
N GLY A 558 52.89 -6.01 24.26
CA GLY A 558 52.41 -6.42 22.96
C GLY A 558 51.70 -7.78 22.98
N ASN A 559 50.95 -8.00 21.91
CA ASN A 559 50.34 -9.26 21.47
C ASN A 559 49.23 -9.86 22.37
N SER A 560 47.97 -9.72 21.95
CA SER A 560 47.24 -10.87 21.39
C SER A 560 45.84 -10.53 20.87
N THR A 561 45.50 -11.29 19.85
CA THR A 561 44.33 -11.42 18.95
C THR A 561 42.96 -11.62 19.61
N MET A 562 41.92 -10.96 19.08
CA MET A 562 40.51 -11.42 19.08
C MET A 562 39.82 -10.96 17.77
N PRO A 563 38.81 -11.71 17.28
CA PRO A 563 38.54 -11.91 15.85
C PRO A 563 37.70 -10.81 15.19
N LYS A 564 38.00 -10.53 13.91
CA LYS A 564 37.27 -9.61 13.02
C LYS A 564 35.87 -10.10 12.59
N LYS A 565 35.29 -11.10 13.26
CA LYS A 565 33.98 -11.68 12.95
C LYS A 565 33.36 -12.18 14.24
N ILE A 566 32.36 -11.47 14.75
CA ILE A 566 31.32 -12.07 15.59
C ILE A 566 30.14 -12.22 14.65
N ILE A 567 30.19 -13.29 13.86
CA ILE A 567 29.00 -13.85 13.24
C ILE A 567 28.27 -14.52 14.43
N PRO A 568 26.98 -14.25 14.68
CA PRO A 568 26.22 -15.08 15.60
C PRO A 568 26.35 -16.53 15.13
N GLN A 569 26.95 -17.38 15.94
CA GLN A 569 26.91 -18.81 15.71
C GLN A 569 25.45 -19.23 15.87
N GLU A 570 24.99 -20.04 14.92
CA GLU A 570 23.61 -20.47 14.65
C GLU A 570 22.85 -19.59 13.67
N ASP A 571 22.29 -20.26 12.66
CA ASP A 571 21.44 -19.77 11.59
C ASP A 571 20.21 -19.01 12.12
N VAL A 572 20.40 -17.79 12.63
CA VAL A 572 19.33 -16.79 12.61
C VAL A 572 19.25 -16.30 11.18
N SER A 573 18.64 -17.15 10.33
CA SER A 573 18.12 -16.71 9.05
C SER A 573 17.14 -15.59 9.36
N PHE A 574 17.63 -14.35 9.35
CA PHE A 574 16.81 -13.15 9.36
C PHE A 574 15.99 -13.22 8.08
N LYS A 575 14.84 -13.89 8.16
CA LYS A 575 13.87 -13.97 7.09
C LYS A 575 13.33 -12.55 6.98
N ILE A 576 13.96 -11.76 6.12
CA ILE A 576 13.25 -10.67 5.46
C ILE A 576 11.94 -11.33 5.02
N PRO A 577 10.78 -10.80 5.43
CA PRO A 577 9.51 -11.29 4.93
C PRO A 577 9.48 -10.99 3.43
N LEU A 578 10.08 -11.89 2.67
CA LEU A 578 9.76 -12.13 1.29
C LEU A 578 8.33 -12.63 1.38
N ILE A 579 7.40 -11.74 1.02
CA ILE A 579 5.99 -12.08 0.92
C ILE A 579 5.93 -13.34 0.06
N LYS A 580 5.57 -14.47 0.68
CA LYS A 580 5.34 -15.74 -0.03
C LYS A 580 4.22 -15.56 -1.05
#